data_AF-A0A1F2R774-F1
#
_entry.id   AF-A0A1F2R774-F1
#
_cell.length_a   1.000
_cell.length_b   1.000
_cell.length_c   1.000
_cell.angle_alpha   90.00
_cell.angle_beta   90.00
_cell.angle_gamma   90.00
#
_symmetry.space_group_name_H-M   'P 1'
#
loop_
_entity.id
_entity.type
_entity.pdbx_description
1 polymer ?
#
loop_
_entity_poly.entity_id
_entity_poly.type
_entity_poly.pdbx_seq_one_letter_code
_entity_poly.pdbx_strand_id
1 'polypeptide(L)'
;MKVIMSMMVGGLVASAGMGSAQTTAEARAAAEQRQSRYQIGVMERVLEGAVEHGASEMRSRWQTVMQTEMLILDNARVRGFRLEGYGVFFDVIVPSVEGTLAWSFRVLDQNDLGLNSALQAIKAYVAAAGNADLEQALKRIELQVDPTILARAASPSAGSGARNAVGSAASTGADKAPADPILSDPLETFRTEVKQALMDAMLDHSSSLGIGPAEWLTVAARRNEDRPQLAPADSDARTVFIRVRGSDLLAFLARQISREEALKRMEVRVF
;
A
#
# COMPACT_ATOMS: atom_id res chain seq x y z
N MET A 1 25.20 80.06 -54.29
CA MET A 1 24.55 78.77 -53.95
C MET A 1 25.44 78.13 -52.89
N LYS A 2 25.08 78.24 -51.60
CA LYS A 2 24.40 77.20 -50.80
C LYS A 2 25.18 75.87 -50.86
N VAL A 3 25.67 75.21 -49.80
CA VAL A 3 25.31 75.18 -48.37
C VAL A 3 26.39 74.34 -47.62
N ILE A 4 26.87 74.89 -46.50
CA ILE A 4 27.07 74.27 -45.17
C ILE A 4 28.03 73.06 -45.00
N MET A 5 29.19 73.41 -44.43
CA MET A 5 29.99 72.70 -43.44
C MET A 5 29.19 72.47 -42.14
N SER A 6 29.03 71.23 -41.64
CA SER A 6 28.72 71.00 -40.22
C SER A 6 28.97 69.56 -39.73
N MET A 7 29.92 69.49 -38.79
CA MET A 7 29.96 68.70 -37.55
C MET A 7 29.62 67.20 -37.53
N MET A 8 30.69 66.42 -37.32
CA MET A 8 30.73 65.26 -36.44
C MET A 8 29.96 65.51 -35.12
N VAL A 9 28.99 64.66 -34.80
CA VAL A 9 28.58 64.35 -33.42
C VAL A 9 28.46 62.84 -33.30
N GLY A 10 29.20 62.28 -32.35
CA GLY A 10 29.29 60.87 -32.08
C GLY A 10 27.99 60.27 -31.55
N GLY A 11 27.76 59.02 -31.91
CA GLY A 11 26.78 58.14 -31.30
C GLY A 11 27.46 56.82 -30.97
N LEU A 12 28.27 56.80 -29.92
CA LEU A 12 28.78 55.55 -29.34
C LEU A 12 27.61 54.91 -28.58
N VAL A 13 26.92 53.96 -29.21
CA VAL A 13 25.92 53.13 -28.52
C VAL A 13 26.67 52.11 -27.67
N ALA A 14 26.91 52.47 -26.41
CA ALA A 14 27.40 51.55 -25.39
C ALA A 14 26.29 50.53 -25.06
N SER A 15 26.33 49.38 -25.71
CA SER A 15 25.55 48.19 -25.34
C SER A 15 26.37 47.35 -24.34
N ALA A 16 26.54 47.87 -23.12
CA ALA A 16 27.15 47.13 -22.03
C ALA A 16 26.18 47.13 -20.84
N GLY A 17 25.45 46.01 -20.65
CA GLY A 17 24.56 45.89 -19.49
C GLY A 17 23.75 44.60 -19.34
N MET A 18 23.52 43.82 -20.40
CA MET A 18 22.62 42.66 -20.29
C MET A 18 23.30 41.33 -19.89
N GLY A 19 24.64 41.24 -19.96
CA GLY A 19 25.36 39.98 -19.73
C GLY A 19 25.35 39.43 -18.30
N SER A 20 25.38 40.30 -17.28
CA SER A 20 25.51 39.90 -15.87
C SER A 20 24.17 39.68 -15.14
N ALA A 21 23.09 40.30 -15.63
CA ALA A 21 21.75 40.09 -15.10
C ALA A 21 21.17 38.73 -15.50
N GLN A 22 21.46 38.29 -16.73
CA GLN A 22 20.96 37.03 -17.29
C GLN A 22 21.63 35.81 -16.62
N THR A 23 22.94 35.87 -16.36
CA THR A 23 23.67 34.80 -15.65
C THR A 23 23.19 34.61 -14.21
N THR A 24 22.76 35.69 -13.55
CA THR A 24 22.28 35.62 -12.15
C THR A 24 20.89 34.99 -12.06
N ALA A 25 20.01 35.29 -13.01
CA ALA A 25 18.67 34.70 -13.09
C ALA A 25 18.72 33.20 -13.40
N GLU A 26 19.54 32.81 -14.38
CA GLU A 26 19.74 31.40 -14.76
C GLU A 26 20.37 30.58 -13.61
N ALA A 27 21.36 31.15 -12.90
CA ALA A 27 21.98 30.49 -11.76
C ALA A 27 21.00 30.27 -10.59
N ARG A 28 20.09 31.22 -10.34
CA ARG A 28 19.03 31.08 -9.32
C ARG A 28 18.01 30.02 -9.70
N ALA A 29 17.52 30.03 -10.93
CA ALA A 29 16.60 29.00 -11.43
C ALA A 29 17.21 27.59 -11.34
N ALA A 30 18.50 27.45 -11.69
CA ALA A 30 19.22 26.18 -11.54
C ALA A 30 19.43 25.76 -10.08
N ALA A 31 19.53 26.71 -9.14
CA ALA A 31 19.61 26.41 -7.71
C ALA A 31 18.24 25.95 -7.16
N GLU A 32 17.17 26.65 -7.50
CA GLU A 32 15.79 26.30 -7.12
C GLU A 32 15.40 24.91 -7.66
N GLN A 33 15.75 24.60 -8.92
CA GLN A 33 15.47 23.30 -9.49
C GLN A 33 16.26 22.17 -8.79
N ARG A 34 17.51 22.41 -8.41
CA ARG A 34 18.30 21.44 -7.60
C ARG A 34 17.68 21.23 -6.22
N GLN A 35 17.23 22.31 -5.58
CA GLN A 35 16.58 22.23 -4.29
C GLN A 35 15.25 21.47 -4.36
N SER A 36 14.44 21.70 -5.39
CA SER A 36 13.19 20.96 -5.60
C SER A 36 13.44 19.46 -5.80
N ARG A 37 14.44 19.08 -6.62
CA ARG A 37 14.82 17.66 -6.79
C ARG A 37 15.29 17.02 -5.49
N TYR A 38 16.04 17.76 -4.68
CA TYR A 38 16.47 17.29 -3.36
C TYR A 38 15.28 17.06 -2.43
N GLN A 39 14.34 17.99 -2.35
CA GLN A 39 13.13 17.86 -1.53
C GLN A 39 12.26 16.67 -1.96
N ILE A 40 12.11 16.47 -3.27
CA ILE A 40 11.41 15.30 -3.82
C ILE A 40 12.12 14.02 -3.39
N GLY A 41 13.44 13.93 -3.56
CA GLY A 41 14.21 12.75 -3.14
C GLY A 41 14.26 12.50 -1.63
N VAL A 42 13.97 13.51 -0.81
CA VAL A 42 13.72 13.31 0.63
C VAL A 42 12.34 12.72 0.84
N MET A 43 11.31 13.27 0.19
CA MET A 43 9.94 12.75 0.30
C MET A 43 9.81 11.32 -0.26
N GLU A 44 10.53 10.97 -1.33
CA GLU A 44 10.58 9.61 -1.86
C GLU A 44 10.96 8.60 -0.77
N ARG A 45 12.03 8.88 -0.02
CA ARG A 45 12.49 8.03 1.11
C ARG A 45 11.49 7.99 2.26
N VAL A 46 10.82 9.11 2.54
CA VAL A 46 9.77 9.17 3.56
C VAL A 46 8.60 8.26 3.18
N LEU A 47 8.13 8.33 1.93
CA LEU A 47 7.03 7.51 1.44
C LEU A 47 7.42 6.02 1.36
N GLU A 48 8.65 5.72 0.95
CA GLU A 48 9.20 4.35 0.97
C GLU A 48 9.18 3.79 2.40
N GLY A 49 9.72 4.54 3.37
CA GLY A 49 9.70 4.17 4.78
C GLY A 49 8.29 4.05 5.35
N ALA A 50 7.33 4.85 4.90
CA ALA A 50 5.94 4.75 5.32
C ALA A 50 5.29 3.42 4.87
N VAL A 51 5.56 2.99 3.63
CA VAL A 51 5.09 1.68 3.13
C VAL A 51 5.73 0.54 3.91
N GLU A 52 7.05 0.61 4.14
CA GLU A 52 7.77 -0.39 4.94
C GLU A 52 7.25 -0.45 6.39
N HIS A 53 6.94 0.70 6.98
CA HIS A 53 6.37 0.78 8.32
C HIS A 53 4.99 0.10 8.37
N GLY A 54 4.08 0.44 7.47
CA GLY A 54 2.77 -0.22 7.37
C GLY A 54 2.88 -1.73 7.15
N ALA A 55 3.86 -2.16 6.35
CA ALA A 55 4.15 -3.57 6.15
C ALA A 55 4.70 -4.27 7.42
N SER A 56 5.55 -3.58 8.18
CA SER A 56 6.12 -4.09 9.44
C SER A 56 5.07 -4.23 10.55
N GLU A 57 4.16 -3.26 10.67
CA GLU A 57 3.03 -3.30 11.59
C GLU A 57 2.12 -4.48 11.29
N MET A 58 1.82 -4.70 10.01
CA MET A 58 1.04 -5.86 9.59
C MET A 58 1.74 -7.18 9.92
N ARG A 59 3.06 -7.29 9.66
CA ARG A 59 3.84 -8.48 10.01
C ARG A 59 3.81 -8.75 11.51
N SER A 60 3.95 -7.72 12.34
CA SER A 60 3.91 -7.82 13.80
C SER A 60 2.56 -8.33 14.30
N ARG A 61 1.45 -7.76 13.80
CA ARG A 61 0.10 -8.22 14.15
C ARG A 61 -0.16 -9.63 13.63
N TRP A 62 0.29 -9.95 12.42
CA TRP A 62 0.17 -11.28 11.85
C TRP A 62 0.91 -12.35 12.66
N GLN A 63 2.15 -12.07 13.06
CA GLN A 63 2.93 -13.00 13.88
C GLN A 63 2.26 -13.25 15.25
N THR A 64 1.64 -12.23 15.82
CA THR A 64 0.90 -12.34 17.09
C THR A 64 -0.31 -13.25 16.96
N VAL A 65 -1.06 -13.13 15.86
CA VAL A 65 -2.32 -13.86 15.66
C VAL A 65 -2.11 -15.27 15.08
N MET A 66 -1.20 -15.43 14.12
CA MET A 66 -1.03 -16.65 13.33
C MET A 66 0.22 -17.46 13.72
N GLN A 67 1.09 -16.94 14.59
CA GLN A 67 2.38 -17.54 14.98
C GLN A 67 3.24 -17.97 13.78
N THR A 68 3.00 -17.38 12.62
CA THR A 68 3.62 -17.70 11.34
C THR A 68 4.14 -16.39 10.75
N GLU A 69 5.29 -16.43 10.09
CA GLU A 69 5.87 -15.25 9.48
C GLU A 69 5.22 -14.94 8.12
N MET A 70 4.86 -13.68 7.88
CA MET A 70 4.41 -13.21 6.57
C MET A 70 5.63 -12.85 5.71
N LEU A 71 5.77 -13.52 4.57
CA LEU A 71 6.84 -13.25 3.61
C LEU A 71 6.46 -12.05 2.73
N ILE A 72 7.35 -11.06 2.72
CA ILE A 72 7.29 -9.90 1.84
C ILE A 72 8.50 -10.01 0.92
N LEU A 73 8.26 -10.27 -0.35
CA LEU A 73 9.32 -10.64 -1.30
C LEU A 73 9.98 -9.42 -1.95
N ASP A 74 9.27 -8.30 -1.99
CA ASP A 74 9.70 -7.09 -2.67
C ASP A 74 9.95 -5.95 -1.68
N ASN A 75 10.81 -5.02 -2.08
CA ASN A 75 10.97 -3.73 -1.39
C ASN A 75 9.99 -2.70 -1.96
N ALA A 76 9.56 -1.77 -1.13
CA ALA A 76 8.82 -0.60 -1.58
C ALA A 76 9.70 0.22 -2.53
N ARG A 77 9.10 0.85 -3.55
CA ARG A 77 9.82 1.80 -4.41
C ARG A 77 8.98 3.03 -4.65
N VAL A 78 9.59 4.21 -4.64
CA VAL A 78 8.90 5.48 -4.85
C VAL A 78 9.61 6.31 -5.91
N ARG A 79 8.85 6.96 -6.78
CA ARG A 79 9.35 7.91 -7.78
C ARG A 79 8.51 9.18 -7.74
N GLY A 80 9.15 10.32 -7.54
CA GLY A 80 8.52 11.63 -7.48
C GLY A 80 8.76 12.47 -8.73
N PHE A 81 7.75 13.25 -9.10
CA PHE A 81 7.74 14.12 -10.27
C PHE A 81 7.09 15.44 -9.91
N ARG A 82 7.76 16.56 -10.22
CA ARG A 82 7.11 17.87 -10.16
C ARG A 82 6.51 18.21 -11.51
N LEU A 83 5.25 18.61 -11.50
CA LEU A 83 4.47 18.99 -12.66
C LEU A 83 4.11 20.47 -12.53
N GLU A 84 4.59 21.28 -13.47
CA GLU A 84 4.36 22.72 -13.47
C GLU A 84 2.86 23.04 -13.51
N GLY A 85 2.39 23.90 -12.61
CA GLY A 85 0.98 24.30 -12.50
C GLY A 85 0.04 23.24 -11.89
N TYR A 86 0.48 21.99 -11.78
CA TYR A 86 -0.28 20.92 -11.11
C TYR A 86 0.17 20.69 -9.68
N GLY A 87 1.49 20.64 -9.41
CA GLY A 87 2.06 20.32 -8.11
C GLY A 87 3.04 19.15 -8.16
N VAL A 88 2.92 18.19 -7.23
CA VAL A 88 3.86 17.06 -7.10
C VAL A 88 3.11 15.73 -7.16
N PHE A 89 3.64 14.80 -7.94
CA PHE A 89 3.10 13.46 -8.12
C PHE A 89 4.13 12.42 -7.68
N PHE A 90 3.71 11.39 -6.96
CA PHE A 90 4.53 10.26 -6.56
C PHE A 90 3.90 8.96 -7.06
N ASP A 91 4.69 8.15 -7.75
CA ASP A 91 4.37 6.77 -8.09
C ASP A 91 5.01 5.85 -7.05
N VAL A 92 4.20 5.08 -6.33
CA VAL A 92 4.59 4.22 -5.22
C VAL A 92 4.28 2.78 -5.59
N ILE A 93 5.31 1.96 -5.68
CA ILE A 93 5.20 0.51 -5.85
C ILE A 93 5.15 -0.10 -4.46
N VAL A 94 3.98 -0.62 -4.11
CA VAL A 94 3.71 -1.33 -2.86
C VAL A 94 4.13 -2.79 -3.01
N PRO A 95 4.90 -3.34 -2.04
CA PRO A 95 5.34 -4.71 -2.11
C PRO A 95 4.17 -5.68 -1.99
N SER A 96 4.25 -6.77 -2.72
CA SER A 96 3.25 -7.84 -2.64
C SER A 96 3.50 -8.69 -1.39
N VAL A 97 2.45 -8.86 -0.59
CA VAL A 97 2.41 -9.89 0.45
C VAL A 97 1.94 -11.20 -0.19
N GLU A 98 2.70 -12.27 -0.07
CA GLU A 98 2.21 -13.59 -0.46
C GLU A 98 1.41 -14.18 0.69
N GLY A 99 0.12 -14.42 0.44
CA GLY A 99 -0.68 -15.28 1.30
C GLY A 99 -0.09 -16.67 1.26
N THR A 100 0.46 -17.15 2.38
CA THR A 100 0.89 -18.54 2.49
C THR A 100 -0.28 -19.46 2.14
N LEU A 101 -0.05 -20.59 1.45
CA LEU A 101 -1.09 -21.56 1.07
C LEU A 101 -2.01 -21.96 2.25
N ALA A 102 -1.47 -21.94 3.47
CA ALA A 102 -2.20 -22.16 4.72
C ALA A 102 -3.38 -21.18 4.93
N TRP A 103 -3.29 -19.94 4.45
CA TRP A 103 -4.37 -18.95 4.51
C TRP A 103 -5.52 -19.30 3.56
N SER A 104 -5.24 -19.66 2.30
CA SER A 104 -6.28 -20.06 1.33
C SER A 104 -7.14 -21.21 1.87
N PHE A 105 -6.51 -22.19 2.53
CA PHE A 105 -7.24 -23.29 3.16
C PHE A 105 -8.08 -22.85 4.38
N ARG A 106 -7.62 -21.89 5.17
CA ARG A 106 -8.40 -21.36 6.32
C ARG A 106 -9.53 -20.42 5.91
N VAL A 107 -9.36 -19.61 4.86
CA VAL A 107 -10.44 -18.77 4.32
C VAL A 107 -11.54 -19.61 3.71
N LEU A 108 -11.19 -20.71 3.03
CA LEU A 108 -12.17 -21.69 2.58
C LEU A 108 -12.95 -22.24 3.77
N ASP A 109 -12.26 -22.69 4.83
CA ASP A 109 -12.88 -23.20 6.05
C ASP A 109 -13.78 -22.17 6.77
N GLN A 110 -13.36 -20.91 6.85
CA GLN A 110 -14.14 -19.83 7.49
C GLN A 110 -15.39 -19.41 6.71
N ASN A 111 -15.39 -19.54 5.38
CA ASN A 111 -16.53 -19.14 4.54
C ASN A 111 -17.58 -20.26 4.37
N ASP A 112 -17.55 -21.31 5.20
CA ASP A 112 -18.35 -22.52 5.00
C ASP A 112 -18.16 -23.12 3.58
N LEU A 113 -17.04 -22.81 2.92
CA LEU A 113 -16.58 -23.41 1.67
C LEU A 113 -15.41 -24.38 1.93
N GLY A 114 -15.23 -24.74 3.19
CA GLY A 114 -14.22 -25.66 3.65
C GLY A 114 -14.50 -27.07 3.12
N LEU A 115 -13.46 -27.89 3.15
CA LEU A 115 -13.57 -29.29 2.77
C LEU A 115 -14.65 -30.02 3.58
N ASN A 116 -14.80 -29.67 4.87
CA ASN A 116 -15.78 -30.27 5.76
C ASN A 116 -17.23 -29.90 5.39
N SER A 117 -17.52 -28.64 5.06
CA SER A 117 -18.86 -28.21 4.65
C SER A 117 -19.21 -28.75 3.26
N ALA A 118 -18.25 -28.78 2.34
CA ALA A 118 -18.40 -29.42 1.03
C ALA A 118 -18.68 -30.93 1.17
N LEU A 119 -17.93 -31.64 2.03
CA LEU A 119 -18.19 -33.05 2.36
C LEU A 119 -19.57 -33.24 3.00
N GLN A 120 -20.00 -32.33 3.86
CA GLN A 120 -21.31 -32.40 4.52
C GLN A 120 -22.46 -32.16 3.53
N ALA A 121 -22.30 -31.24 2.57
CA ALA A 121 -23.25 -31.00 1.48
C ALA A 121 -23.32 -32.21 0.53
N ILE A 122 -22.18 -32.80 0.18
CA ILE A 122 -22.11 -34.04 -0.62
C ILE A 122 -22.77 -35.20 0.12
N LYS A 123 -22.53 -35.34 1.43
CA LYS A 123 -23.15 -36.38 2.26
C LYS A 123 -24.67 -36.22 2.34
N ALA A 124 -25.17 -34.99 2.49
CA ALA A 124 -26.60 -34.70 2.47
C ALA A 124 -27.23 -35.04 1.11
N TYR A 125 -26.53 -34.72 0.01
CA TYR A 125 -26.97 -35.06 -1.34
C TYR A 125 -26.98 -36.57 -1.60
N VAL A 126 -25.92 -37.28 -1.21
CA VAL A 126 -25.80 -38.74 -1.37
C VAL A 126 -26.84 -39.47 -0.53
N ALA A 127 -27.09 -39.02 0.70
CA ALA A 127 -28.15 -39.57 1.55
C ALA A 127 -29.55 -39.34 0.95
N ALA A 128 -29.79 -38.19 0.30
CA ALA A 128 -31.04 -37.92 -0.40
C ALA A 128 -31.19 -38.74 -1.70
N ALA A 129 -30.07 -39.08 -2.36
CA ALA A 129 -30.05 -39.89 -3.58
C ALA A 129 -30.22 -41.41 -3.32
N GLY A 130 -29.96 -41.88 -2.10
CA GLY A 130 -30.24 -43.26 -1.66
C GLY A 130 -29.46 -44.36 -2.40
N ASN A 131 -28.28 -44.02 -2.95
CA ASN A 131 -27.49 -44.93 -3.78
C ASN A 131 -26.26 -45.45 -3.02
N ALA A 132 -26.20 -46.78 -2.82
CA ALA A 132 -25.15 -47.46 -2.07
C ALA A 132 -23.75 -47.33 -2.70
N ASP A 133 -23.64 -47.24 -4.03
CA ASP A 133 -22.35 -47.07 -4.72
C ASP A 133 -21.75 -45.68 -4.43
N LEU A 134 -22.59 -44.65 -4.34
CA LEU A 134 -22.20 -43.28 -4.02
C LEU A 134 -21.76 -43.15 -2.55
N GLU A 135 -22.42 -43.85 -1.63
CA GLU A 135 -22.00 -43.90 -0.22
C GLU A 135 -20.63 -44.57 -0.04
N GLN A 136 -20.38 -45.66 -0.77
CA GLN A 136 -19.09 -46.35 -0.73
C GLN A 136 -17.97 -45.54 -1.40
N ALA A 137 -18.28 -44.77 -2.45
CA ALA A 137 -17.32 -43.86 -3.06
C ALA A 137 -16.95 -42.71 -2.12
N LEU A 138 -17.94 -42.10 -1.43
CA LEU A 138 -17.70 -41.06 -0.44
C LEU A 138 -16.85 -41.56 0.72
N LYS A 139 -17.14 -42.76 1.26
CA LYS A 139 -16.36 -43.38 2.33
C LYS A 139 -14.88 -43.58 1.95
N ARG A 140 -14.60 -43.92 0.68
CA ARG A 140 -13.23 -44.07 0.17
C ARG A 140 -12.51 -42.72 0.07
N ILE A 141 -13.22 -41.67 -0.36
CA ILE A 141 -12.68 -40.31 -0.40
C ILE A 141 -12.38 -39.81 1.02
N GLU A 142 -13.29 -40.02 1.98
CA GLU A 142 -13.07 -39.67 3.40
C GLU A 142 -11.82 -40.37 3.97
N LEU A 143 -11.62 -41.66 3.68
CA LEU A 143 -10.44 -42.42 4.11
C LEU A 143 -9.12 -41.96 3.46
N GLN A 144 -9.19 -41.35 2.28
CA GLN A 144 -8.03 -40.92 1.52
C GLN A 144 -7.64 -39.46 1.79
N VAL A 145 -8.59 -38.66 2.25
CA VAL A 145 -8.46 -37.21 2.49
C VAL A 145 -8.19 -36.89 3.97
N ASP A 146 -7.88 -37.91 4.78
CA ASP A 146 -7.65 -37.79 6.22
C ASP A 146 -6.60 -36.69 6.53
N PRO A 147 -7.01 -35.57 7.16
CA PRO A 147 -6.17 -34.38 7.34
C PRO A 147 -4.98 -34.63 8.28
N THR A 148 -4.96 -35.77 8.97
CA THR A 148 -3.86 -36.23 9.82
C THR A 148 -2.56 -36.46 9.02
N ILE A 149 -2.66 -36.78 7.72
CA ILE A 149 -1.50 -36.94 6.83
C ILE A 149 -0.93 -35.57 6.41
N LEU A 150 -1.79 -34.56 6.21
CA LEU A 150 -1.40 -33.20 5.80
C LEU A 150 -0.82 -32.38 6.97
N ALA A 151 -1.37 -32.51 8.18
CA ALA A 151 -0.83 -31.85 9.38
C ALA A 151 0.56 -32.37 9.80
N ARG A 152 0.86 -33.64 9.48
CA ARG A 152 2.16 -34.27 9.79
C ARG A 152 3.30 -33.81 8.86
N ALA A 153 2.98 -33.30 7.67
CA ALA A 153 3.98 -32.78 6.73
C ALA A 153 4.47 -31.36 7.06
N ALA A 154 3.77 -30.62 7.94
CA ALA A 154 4.06 -29.22 8.26
C ALA A 154 4.75 -29.00 9.62
N SER A 155 5.11 -30.05 10.35
CA SER A 155 5.70 -29.93 11.69
C SER A 155 7.20 -30.28 11.69
N PRO A 156 8.13 -29.34 11.92
CA PRO A 156 9.45 -29.68 12.41
C PRO A 156 9.35 -30.16 13.86
N SER A 157 9.95 -31.30 14.14
CA SER A 157 10.01 -31.96 15.44
C SER A 157 10.68 -31.07 16.51
N ALA A 158 9.97 -30.76 17.59
CA ALA A 158 10.55 -30.31 18.85
C ALA A 158 9.92 -31.10 20.01
N GLY A 159 10.79 -31.65 20.86
CA GLY A 159 10.47 -32.71 21.80
C GLY A 159 9.72 -32.28 23.06
N SER A 160 9.07 -33.30 23.64
CA SER A 160 8.98 -33.61 25.07
C SER A 160 8.79 -32.47 26.07
N GLY A 161 7.56 -32.34 26.59
CA GLY A 161 7.27 -31.57 27.80
C GLY A 161 5.82 -31.73 28.26
N ALA A 162 5.57 -32.69 29.15
CA ALA A 162 4.30 -32.85 29.86
C ALA A 162 4.08 -31.74 30.90
N ARG A 163 2.83 -31.29 31.11
CA ARG A 163 2.11 -31.12 32.41
C ARG A 163 0.81 -30.29 32.28
N ASN A 164 -0.31 -30.93 32.64
CA ASN A 164 -1.51 -30.47 33.39
C ASN A 164 -2.10 -29.05 33.22
N ALA A 165 -3.39 -29.01 32.85
CA ALA A 165 -4.48 -28.21 33.47
C ALA A 165 -5.82 -28.72 32.87
N VAL A 166 -6.59 -29.58 33.54
CA VAL A 166 -7.71 -29.30 34.48
C VAL A 166 -8.80 -28.40 33.87
N GLY A 167 -10.04 -28.89 33.92
CA GLY A 167 -11.14 -28.50 33.04
C GLY A 167 -11.89 -27.21 33.38
N SER A 168 -12.75 -26.81 32.46
CA SER A 168 -13.98 -26.10 32.76
C SER A 168 -15.01 -26.33 31.65
N ALA A 169 -16.22 -26.64 32.12
CA ALA A 169 -17.39 -26.93 31.34
C ALA A 169 -18.03 -25.65 30.78
N ALA A 170 -18.83 -25.88 29.74
CA ALA A 170 -19.64 -24.94 28.97
C ALA A 170 -20.24 -23.74 29.74
N SER A 171 -20.07 -22.56 29.15
CA SER A 171 -21.09 -21.51 29.17
C SER A 171 -21.34 -21.06 27.73
N THR A 172 -22.55 -21.38 27.26
CA THR A 172 -23.17 -20.83 26.05
C THR A 172 -23.44 -19.34 26.27
N GLY A 173 -22.78 -18.51 25.46
CA GLY A 173 -22.97 -17.07 25.41
C GLY A 173 -22.14 -16.53 24.26
N ALA A 174 -22.50 -16.92 23.03
CA ALA A 174 -21.85 -16.45 21.81
C ALA A 174 -22.22 -14.99 21.56
N ASP A 175 -21.62 -14.09 22.33
CA ASP A 175 -21.26 -12.78 21.83
C ASP A 175 -20.10 -13.04 20.85
N LYS A 176 -20.41 -13.06 19.56
CA LYS A 176 -19.41 -13.14 18.50
C LYS A 176 -18.58 -11.88 18.59
N ALA A 177 -17.49 -11.93 19.39
CA ALA A 177 -16.43 -10.96 19.32
C ALA A 177 -16.11 -10.72 17.83
N PRO A 178 -15.98 -9.47 17.37
CA PRO A 178 -15.64 -9.23 15.98
C PRO A 178 -14.36 -10.00 15.69
N ALA A 179 -14.46 -10.98 14.78
CA ALA A 179 -13.28 -11.71 14.33
C ALA A 179 -12.26 -10.66 13.88
N ASP A 180 -11.03 -10.76 14.36
CA ASP A 180 -9.98 -9.81 14.00
C ASP A 180 -9.97 -9.64 12.47
N PRO A 181 -9.98 -8.40 11.93
CA PRO A 181 -10.08 -8.18 10.49
C PRO A 181 -8.91 -8.81 9.72
N ILE A 182 -7.77 -9.00 10.39
CA ILE A 182 -6.60 -9.75 9.90
C ILE A 182 -6.95 -11.22 9.60
N LEU A 183 -7.84 -11.83 10.38
CA LEU A 183 -8.28 -13.21 10.20
C LEU A 183 -9.29 -13.36 9.06
N SER A 184 -10.08 -12.32 8.80
CA SER A 184 -11.11 -12.31 7.77
C SER A 184 -10.54 -11.92 6.40
N ASP A 185 -9.76 -10.83 6.34
CA ASP A 185 -9.11 -10.34 5.13
C ASP A 185 -7.78 -9.61 5.46
N PRO A 186 -6.65 -10.35 5.51
CA PRO A 186 -5.34 -9.76 5.76
C PRO A 186 -4.86 -8.91 4.59
N LEU A 187 -5.31 -9.16 3.36
CA LEU A 187 -4.88 -8.35 2.22
C LEU A 187 -5.49 -6.95 2.29
N GLU A 188 -6.79 -6.86 2.57
CA GLU A 188 -7.46 -5.57 2.79
C GLU A 188 -6.94 -4.85 4.04
N THR A 189 -6.60 -5.60 5.09
CA THR A 189 -5.98 -5.02 6.29
C THR A 189 -4.61 -4.44 5.95
N PHE A 190 -3.76 -5.16 5.21
CA PHE A 190 -2.45 -4.69 4.76
C PHE A 190 -2.57 -3.43 3.91
N ARG A 191 -3.50 -3.45 2.94
CA ARG A 191 -3.80 -2.29 2.08
C ARG A 191 -4.23 -1.08 2.90
N THR A 192 -5.04 -1.30 3.95
CA THR A 192 -5.52 -0.23 4.83
C THR A 192 -4.38 0.38 5.65
N GLU A 193 -3.51 -0.44 6.23
CA GLU A 193 -2.35 0.01 7.00
C GLU A 193 -1.37 0.81 6.13
N VAL A 194 -1.01 0.29 4.94
CA VAL A 194 -0.13 0.99 4.00
C VAL A 194 -0.75 2.31 3.52
N LYS A 195 -2.05 2.31 3.19
CA LYS A 195 -2.77 3.53 2.78
C LYS A 195 -2.74 4.58 3.89
N GLN A 196 -3.01 4.18 5.13
CA GLN A 196 -3.00 5.08 6.28
C GLN A 196 -1.60 5.67 6.50
N ALA A 197 -0.56 4.83 6.48
CA ALA A 197 0.82 5.28 6.61
C ALA A 197 1.23 6.28 5.50
N LEU A 198 0.81 6.05 4.26
CA LEU A 198 1.04 6.98 3.14
C LEU A 198 0.33 8.32 3.36
N MET A 199 -0.93 8.31 3.79
CA MET A 199 -1.69 9.54 4.07
C MET A 199 -1.04 10.35 5.19
N ASP A 200 -0.61 9.67 6.25
CA ASP A 200 0.05 10.30 7.39
C ASP A 200 1.40 10.92 6.97
N ALA A 201 2.20 10.19 6.20
CA ALA A 201 3.47 10.68 5.66
C ALA A 201 3.30 11.91 4.74
N MET A 202 2.25 11.92 3.91
CA MET A 202 1.90 13.07 3.07
C MET A 202 1.61 14.31 3.93
N LEU A 203 0.90 14.18 5.04
CA LEU A 203 0.58 15.31 5.91
C LEU A 203 1.81 15.83 6.67
N ASP A 204 2.64 14.94 7.21
CA ASP A 204 3.75 15.32 8.09
C ASP A 204 4.95 15.91 7.36
N HIS A 205 5.22 15.48 6.11
CA HIS A 205 6.45 15.80 5.40
C HIS A 205 6.29 16.68 4.15
N SER A 206 5.05 17.03 3.77
CA SER A 206 4.77 17.80 2.53
C SER A 206 5.16 19.27 2.58
N SER A 207 5.40 19.82 3.77
CA SER A 207 5.77 21.24 3.97
C SER A 207 6.99 21.67 3.14
N SER A 208 7.94 20.75 2.96
CA SER A 208 9.17 21.02 2.23
C SER A 208 9.02 21.03 0.71
N LEU A 209 7.91 20.52 0.16
CA LEU A 209 7.72 20.39 -1.29
C LEU A 209 7.32 21.70 -1.97
N GLY A 210 7.02 22.76 -1.21
CA GLY A 210 6.65 24.07 -1.77
C GLY A 210 5.44 23.97 -2.71
N ILE A 211 4.40 23.29 -2.27
CA ILE A 211 3.14 23.11 -3.01
C ILE A 211 2.30 24.37 -2.82
N GLY A 212 1.93 25.02 -3.93
CA GLY A 212 1.07 26.19 -3.93
C GLY A 212 -0.37 25.88 -3.51
N PRO A 213 -1.18 26.89 -3.12
CA PRO A 213 -2.53 26.68 -2.60
C PRO A 213 -3.50 26.04 -3.62
N ALA A 214 -3.26 26.26 -4.92
CA ALA A 214 -4.03 25.67 -6.01
C ALA A 214 -3.41 24.38 -6.58
N GLU A 215 -2.19 24.03 -6.13
CA GLU A 215 -1.48 22.82 -6.56
C GLU A 215 -1.94 21.60 -5.74
N TRP A 216 -1.64 20.42 -6.27
CA TRP A 216 -1.98 19.12 -5.70
C TRP A 216 -0.72 18.35 -5.32
N LEU A 217 -0.84 17.60 -4.23
CA LEU A 217 0.04 16.49 -3.92
C LEU A 217 -0.72 15.20 -4.19
N THR A 218 -0.19 14.37 -5.07
CA THR A 218 -0.82 13.10 -5.46
C THR A 218 0.16 11.95 -5.28
N VAL A 219 -0.31 10.87 -4.66
CA VAL A 219 0.38 9.60 -4.51
C VAL A 219 -0.45 8.53 -5.23
N ALA A 220 0.16 7.82 -6.17
CA ALA A 220 -0.41 6.65 -6.83
C ALA A 220 0.27 5.40 -6.26
N ALA A 221 -0.44 4.62 -5.46
CA ALA A 221 0.03 3.37 -4.90
C ALA A 221 -0.42 2.20 -5.78
N ARG A 222 0.52 1.51 -6.42
CA ARG A 222 0.28 0.35 -7.29
C ARG A 222 1.01 -0.89 -6.77
N ARG A 223 0.46 -2.07 -7.03
CA ARG A 223 1.12 -3.34 -6.71
C ARG A 223 2.30 -3.59 -7.66
N ASN A 224 3.32 -4.31 -7.20
CA ASN A 224 4.39 -4.77 -8.08
C ASN A 224 3.88 -5.88 -9.03
N GLU A 225 3.73 -5.55 -10.31
CA GLU A 225 3.23 -6.45 -11.37
C GLU A 225 4.36 -7.18 -12.14
N ASP A 226 5.63 -6.86 -11.88
CA ASP A 226 6.80 -7.44 -12.59
C ASP A 226 7.07 -8.94 -12.29
N ARG A 227 6.07 -9.67 -11.79
CA ARG A 227 6.19 -11.11 -11.49
C ARG A 227 5.97 -11.95 -12.76
N PRO A 228 6.76 -13.01 -13.00
CA PRO A 228 6.47 -14.00 -14.03
C PRO A 228 5.06 -14.59 -13.83
N GLN A 229 4.24 -14.59 -14.89
CA GLN A 229 2.82 -14.99 -14.94
C GLN A 229 2.54 -16.49 -14.65
N LEU A 230 3.35 -17.13 -13.80
CA LEU A 230 3.19 -18.54 -13.44
C LEU A 230 2.17 -18.75 -12.32
N ALA A 231 1.67 -17.68 -11.71
CA ALA A 231 0.52 -17.68 -10.81
C ALA A 231 -0.74 -17.19 -11.57
N PRO A 232 -1.96 -17.67 -11.24
CA PRO A 232 -3.19 -17.14 -11.80
C PRO A 232 -3.17 -15.62 -11.71
N ALA A 233 -3.55 -14.93 -12.79
CA ALA A 233 -3.64 -13.48 -12.81
C ALA A 233 -4.47 -13.03 -11.60
N ASP A 234 -3.80 -12.36 -10.66
CA ASP A 234 -4.44 -11.78 -9.49
C ASP A 234 -5.26 -10.59 -10.05
N SER A 235 -6.53 -10.86 -10.36
CA SER A 235 -7.43 -9.96 -11.09
C SER A 235 -7.81 -8.70 -10.29
N ASP A 236 -7.18 -8.48 -9.13
CA ASP A 236 -7.42 -7.41 -8.16
C ASP A 236 -6.22 -6.47 -8.00
N ALA A 237 -5.34 -6.37 -9.01
CA ALA A 237 -4.29 -5.35 -9.08
C ALA A 237 -4.89 -3.94 -9.24
N ARG A 238 -5.38 -3.37 -8.14
CA ARG A 238 -5.98 -2.04 -8.10
C ARG A 238 -4.93 -0.97 -7.79
N THR A 239 -4.95 0.13 -8.53
CA THR A 239 -4.11 1.31 -8.24
C THR A 239 -4.90 2.29 -7.39
N VAL A 240 -4.36 2.68 -6.24
CA VAL A 240 -4.98 3.64 -5.32
C VAL A 240 -4.34 5.00 -5.50
N PHE A 241 -5.13 5.98 -5.93
CA PHE A 241 -4.72 7.38 -5.99
C PHE A 241 -5.18 8.09 -4.73
N ILE A 242 -4.25 8.72 -4.03
CA ILE A 242 -4.47 9.55 -2.86
C ILE A 242 -4.03 10.96 -3.22
N ARG A 243 -4.93 11.94 -3.17
CA ARG A 243 -4.61 13.33 -3.51
C ARG A 243 -5.10 14.31 -2.46
N VAL A 244 -4.33 15.37 -2.24
CA VAL A 244 -4.65 16.45 -1.32
C VAL A 244 -4.28 17.80 -1.92
N ARG A 245 -5.12 18.81 -1.71
CA ARG A 245 -4.90 20.16 -2.23
C ARG A 245 -3.92 20.92 -1.34
N GLY A 246 -3.07 21.73 -1.94
CA GLY A 246 -2.11 22.58 -1.22
C GLY A 246 -2.78 23.54 -0.23
N SER A 247 -3.96 24.07 -0.52
CA SER A 247 -4.73 24.89 0.44
C SER A 247 -5.06 24.15 1.73
N ASP A 248 -5.41 22.87 1.64
CA ASP A 248 -5.75 22.05 2.82
C ASP A 248 -4.48 21.64 3.57
N LEU A 249 -3.39 21.32 2.86
CA LEU A 249 -2.07 21.10 3.47
C LEU A 249 -1.60 22.34 4.25
N LEU A 250 -1.72 23.53 3.67
CA LEU A 250 -1.34 24.78 4.32
C LEU A 250 -2.24 25.07 5.53
N ALA A 251 -3.54 24.81 5.45
CA ALA A 251 -4.45 24.93 6.60
C ALA A 251 -4.09 23.97 7.73
N PHE A 252 -3.68 22.74 7.39
CA PHE A 252 -3.21 21.75 8.38
C PHE A 252 -1.90 22.18 9.03
N LEU A 253 -0.91 22.60 8.23
CA LEU A 253 0.38 23.10 8.73
C LEU A 253 0.22 24.36 9.58
N ALA A 254 -0.76 25.20 9.27
CA ALA A 254 -1.15 26.37 10.06
C ALA A 254 -1.99 26.02 11.31
N ARG A 255 -2.25 24.73 11.57
CA ARG A 255 -3.08 24.22 12.68
C ARG A 255 -4.52 24.76 12.67
N GLN A 256 -5.03 25.12 11.50
CA GLN A 256 -6.41 25.59 11.32
C GLN A 256 -7.41 24.43 11.20
N ILE A 257 -6.92 23.25 10.79
CA ILE A 257 -7.69 22.01 10.73
C ILE A 257 -6.95 20.91 11.50
N SER A 258 -7.70 19.97 12.09
CA SER A 258 -7.11 18.81 12.76
C SER A 258 -6.58 17.78 11.76
N ARG A 259 -5.82 16.80 12.24
CA ARG A 259 -5.35 15.69 11.40
C ARG A 259 -6.52 14.92 10.79
N GLU A 260 -7.54 14.63 11.58
CA GLU A 260 -8.72 13.88 11.13
C GLU A 260 -9.49 14.64 10.05
N GLU A 261 -9.59 15.96 10.22
CA GLU A 261 -10.20 16.85 9.23
C GLU A 261 -9.37 16.91 7.93
N ALA A 262 -8.04 16.96 8.04
CA ALA A 262 -7.14 16.92 6.89
C ALA A 262 -7.25 15.59 6.13
N LEU A 263 -7.26 14.45 6.83
CA LEU A 263 -7.44 13.12 6.24
C LEU A 263 -8.78 13.00 5.51
N LYS A 264 -9.86 13.56 6.05
CA LYS A 264 -11.18 13.57 5.39
C LYS A 264 -11.22 14.40 4.10
N ARG A 265 -10.37 15.43 4.00
CA ARG A 265 -10.25 16.27 2.79
C ARG A 265 -9.36 15.65 1.72
N MET A 266 -8.63 14.59 2.04
CA MET A 266 -7.89 13.83 1.05
C MET A 266 -8.87 13.02 0.19
N GLU A 267 -8.68 13.08 -1.12
CA GLU A 267 -9.48 12.29 -2.03
C GLU A 267 -8.76 10.97 -2.35
N VAL A 268 -9.45 9.86 -2.11
CA VAL A 268 -8.95 8.51 -2.41
C VAL A 268 -9.78 7.91 -3.54
N ARG A 269 -9.13 7.52 -4.65
CA ARG A 269 -9.78 6.89 -5.80
C ARG A 269 -9.07 5.57 -6.11
N VAL A 270 -9.85 4.51 -6.28
CA VAL A 270 -9.34 3.18 -6.61
C VAL A 270 -9.72 2.89 -8.06
N PHE A 271 -8.75 2.44 -8.86
CA PHE A 271 -8.91 2.05 -10.26
C PHE A 271 -8.50 0.59 -10.45
#